data_AF-A0A151SGN5-F1
#
_entry.id   AF-A0A151SGN5-F1
#
_cell.length_a   1.000
_cell.length_b   1.000
_cell.length_c   1.000
_cell.angle_alpha   90.00
_cell.angle_beta   90.00
_cell.angle_gamma   90.00
#
_symmetry.space_group_name_H-M   'P 1'
#
loop_
_entity.id
_entity.type
_entity.pdbx_description
1 polymer ?
#
loop_
_entity_poly.entity_id
_entity_poly.type
_entity_poly.pdbx_seq_one_letter_code
_entity_poly.pdbx_strand_id
1 'polypeptide(L)'
;MPPHSGILHGTIIDQFIACGKSRDVAHELGSRIWLALLDNLEDNHDTFSLLKRLAQEGDVFLPYPYTRSAKVQWRVFEKLFTDFRDCFNHVDYYDMLACAKARFQPIPSSWLGY
;
A
#
# COMPACT_ATOMS: atom_id res chain seq x y z
N MET A 1 11.17 -0.65 34.52
CA MET A 1 10.96 0.52 33.63
C MET A 1 9.88 0.16 32.63
N PRO A 2 8.78 0.94 32.50
CA PRO A 2 7.92 0.82 31.33
C PRO A 2 8.74 1.19 30.08
N PRO A 3 8.51 0.54 28.92
CA PRO A 3 9.25 0.88 27.71
C PRO A 3 8.99 2.34 27.33
N HIS A 4 10.02 3.01 26.85
CA HIS A 4 9.98 4.40 26.39
C HIS A 4 8.83 4.59 25.40
N SER A 5 7.86 5.42 25.75
CA SER A 5 6.78 5.92 24.89
C SER A 5 7.33 6.85 23.79
N GLY A 6 8.25 6.34 22.99
CA GLY A 6 8.87 7.04 21.87
C GLY A 6 7.93 7.05 20.67
N ILE A 7 7.23 8.17 20.46
CA ILE A 7 6.88 8.75 19.16
C ILE A 7 6.39 7.70 18.14
N LEU A 8 5.20 7.14 18.39
CA LEU A 8 4.21 6.62 17.44
C LEU A 8 3.07 6.07 18.31
N HIS A 9 2.39 6.95 19.03
CA HIS A 9 1.22 6.61 19.86
C HIS A 9 -0.09 6.97 19.12
N GLY A 10 -0.05 7.04 17.78
CA GLY A 10 -1.07 7.73 17.00
C GLY A 10 -1.43 7.08 15.66
N THR A 11 -0.85 5.93 15.30
CA THR A 11 -1.35 5.19 14.14
C THR A 11 -2.60 4.41 14.53
N ILE A 12 -3.45 4.09 13.54
CA ILE A 12 -4.61 3.21 13.76
C ILE A 12 -4.20 1.84 14.33
N ILE A 13 -2.97 1.40 14.05
CA ILE A 13 -2.37 0.18 14.59
C ILE A 13 -2.07 0.33 16.08
N ASP A 14 -1.55 1.48 16.52
CA ASP A 14 -1.33 1.75 17.95
C ASP A 14 -2.65 1.78 18.72
N GLN A 15 -3.72 2.29 18.12
CA GLN A 15 -5.05 2.25 18.71
C GLN A 15 -5.54 0.82 18.90
N PHE A 16 -5.36 -0.07 17.91
CA PHE A 16 -5.70 -1.48 18.06
C PHE A 16 -4.87 -2.17 19.14
N ILE A 17 -3.57 -1.88 19.22
CA ILE A 17 -2.69 -2.42 20.26
C ILE A 17 -3.13 -1.91 21.65
N ALA A 18 -3.44 -0.62 21.79
CA ALA A 18 -3.96 -0.03 23.01
C ALA A 18 -5.32 -0.65 23.43
N CYS A 19 -6.14 -1.08 22.47
CA CYS A 19 -7.36 -1.86 22.70
C CYS A 19 -7.12 -3.36 22.97
N GLY A 20 -5.88 -3.77 23.23
CA GLY A 20 -5.52 -5.14 23.62
C GLY A 20 -5.37 -6.13 22.46
N LYS A 21 -5.27 -5.66 21.20
CA LYS A 21 -4.94 -6.53 20.07
C LYS A 21 -3.45 -6.85 20.04
N SER A 22 -3.10 -8.06 19.61
CA SER A 22 -1.71 -8.39 19.29
C SER A 22 -1.23 -7.55 18.09
N ARG A 23 0.09 -7.44 17.93
CA ARG A 23 0.71 -6.74 16.77
C ARG A 23 0.21 -7.30 15.44
N ASP A 24 0.07 -8.63 15.34
CA ASP A 24 -0.39 -9.31 14.12
C ASP A 24 -1.84 -9.00 13.82
N VAL A 25 -2.70 -9.01 14.84
CA VAL A 25 -4.11 -8.66 14.68
C VAL A 25 -4.27 -7.17 14.33
N ALA A 26 -3.48 -6.30 14.96
CA ALA A 26 -3.48 -4.87 14.67
C ALA A 26 -3.01 -4.57 13.23
N HIS A 27 -1.97 -5.25 12.76
CA HIS A 27 -1.48 -5.16 11.39
C HIS A 27 -2.51 -5.65 10.36
N GLU A 28 -3.17 -6.77 10.65
CA GLU A 28 -4.22 -7.32 9.79
C GLU A 28 -5.45 -6.39 9.72
N LEU A 29 -5.88 -5.84 10.86
CA LEU A 29 -6.98 -4.85 10.89
C LEU A 29 -6.60 -3.58 10.13
N GLY A 30 -5.38 -3.07 10.30
CA GLY A 30 -4.87 -1.94 9.53
C GLY A 30 -4.86 -2.24 8.01
N SER A 31 -4.46 -3.45 7.63
CA SER A 31 -4.46 -3.90 6.24
C SER A 31 -5.87 -3.93 5.64
N ARG A 32 -6.88 -4.41 6.39
CA ARG A 32 -8.28 -4.42 5.94
C ARG A 32 -8.83 -3.02 5.71
N ILE A 33 -8.50 -2.08 6.60
CA ILE A 33 -8.90 -0.68 6.44
C ILE A 33 -8.26 -0.08 5.19
N TRP A 34 -6.96 -0.30 4.98
CA TRP A 34 -6.29 0.13 3.77
C TRP A 34 -6.93 -0.42 2.50
N LEU A 35 -7.22 -1.72 2.45
CA LEU A 35 -7.88 -2.35 1.31
C LEU A 35 -9.26 -1.72 1.06
N ALA A 36 -10.07 -1.58 2.12
CA ALA A 36 -11.38 -0.94 2.01
C ALA A 36 -11.27 0.49 1.48
N LEU A 37 -10.31 1.29 1.95
CA LEU A 37 -10.10 2.64 1.44
C LEU A 37 -9.73 2.63 -0.04
N LEU A 38 -8.77 1.80 -0.46
CA LEU A 38 -8.34 1.69 -1.86
C LEU A 38 -9.48 1.26 -2.79
N ASP A 39 -10.35 0.37 -2.32
CA ASP A 39 -11.50 -0.13 -3.07
C ASP A 39 -12.61 0.92 -3.23
N ASN A 40 -12.64 1.95 -2.37
CA ASN A 40 -13.66 2.99 -2.36
C ASN A 40 -13.14 4.35 -2.86
N LEU A 41 -11.91 4.44 -3.36
CA LEU A 41 -11.42 5.66 -4.01
C LEU A 41 -12.16 5.86 -5.34
N GLU A 42 -12.53 7.11 -5.63
CA GLU A 42 -13.13 7.49 -6.91
C GLU A 42 -12.13 7.30 -8.06
N ASP A 43 -12.63 6.92 -9.23
CA ASP A 43 -11.81 6.76 -10.43
C ASP A 43 -11.58 8.12 -11.11
N ASN A 44 -10.65 8.89 -10.56
CA ASN A 44 -10.25 10.20 -11.08
C ASN A 44 -8.71 10.39 -11.09
N HIS A 45 -8.25 11.48 -11.70
CA HIS A 45 -6.82 11.74 -11.87
C HIS A 45 -6.09 11.99 -10.53
N ASP A 46 -6.79 12.50 -9.52
CA ASP A 46 -6.23 12.69 -8.18
C ASP A 46 -5.95 11.34 -7.52
N THR A 47 -6.86 10.36 -7.67
CA THR A 47 -6.67 8.98 -7.24
C THR A 47 -5.48 8.33 -7.96
N PHE A 48 -5.35 8.50 -9.27
CA PHE A 48 -4.17 8.02 -10.00
C PHE A 48 -2.87 8.58 -9.42
N SER A 49 -2.82 9.90 -9.19
CA SER A 49 -1.65 10.59 -8.63
C SER A 49 -1.33 10.15 -7.19
N LEU A 50 -2.36 9.85 -6.40
CA LEU A 50 -2.21 9.27 -5.06
C LEU A 50 -1.64 7.85 -5.13
N LEU A 51 -2.21 6.98 -5.95
CA LEU A 51 -1.76 5.59 -6.07
C LEU A 51 -0.32 5.50 -6.59
N LYS A 52 0.05 6.33 -7.56
CA LYS A 52 1.43 6.40 -8.08
C LYS A 52 2.43 6.76 -6.98
N ARG A 53 2.11 7.78 -6.16
CA ARG A 53 2.93 8.14 -4.99
C ARG A 53 3.02 6.99 -3.99
N LEU A 54 1.89 6.35 -3.68
CA LEU A 54 1.85 5.20 -2.76
C LEU A 54 2.68 4.01 -3.23
N ALA A 55 2.79 3.77 -4.54
CA ALA A 55 3.60 2.72 -5.14
C ALA A 55 5.11 3.02 -5.11
N GLN A 56 5.47 4.31 -5.25
CA GLN A 56 6.85 4.80 -5.20
C GLN A 56 7.39 4.88 -3.77
N GLU A 57 6.57 5.35 -2.84
CA GLU A 57 6.84 5.29 -1.41
C GLU A 57 6.90 3.81 -1.00
N GLY A 58 8.08 3.21 -0.91
CA GLY A 58 8.23 1.89 -0.31
C GLY A 58 7.94 1.90 1.19
N ASP A 59 8.01 0.73 1.84
CA ASP A 59 7.94 0.61 3.31
C ASP A 59 9.16 1.21 4.03
N VAL A 60 9.96 2.03 3.36
CA VAL A 60 11.35 2.39 3.71
C VAL A 60 11.48 3.05 5.10
N PHE A 61 10.38 3.44 5.74
CA PHE A 61 10.40 4.18 7.00
C PHE A 61 9.59 3.56 8.14
N LEU A 62 8.90 2.44 7.95
CA LEU A 62 8.05 1.87 9.01
C LEU A 62 8.48 0.43 9.33
N PRO A 63 8.81 0.09 10.59
CA PRO A 63 9.04 -1.30 10.97
C PRO A 63 7.70 -2.04 11.11
N TYR A 64 7.71 -3.36 11.02
CA TYR A 64 6.55 -4.17 11.42
C TYR A 64 6.09 -3.81 12.84
N PRO A 65 4.79 -3.63 13.14
CA PRO A 65 3.60 -3.89 12.32
C PRO A 65 3.14 -2.70 11.44
N TYR A 66 3.91 -1.62 11.39
CA TYR A 66 3.50 -0.36 10.77
C TYR A 66 3.72 -0.32 9.25
N THR A 67 4.44 -1.28 8.68
CA THR A 67 4.55 -1.49 7.23
C THR A 67 3.19 -1.75 6.60
N ARG A 68 3.01 -1.41 5.32
CA ARG A 68 1.83 -1.88 4.57
C ARG A 68 2.03 -3.36 4.24
N SER A 69 0.98 -4.17 4.40
CA SER A 69 1.08 -5.58 4.01
C SER A 69 1.27 -5.73 2.51
N ALA A 70 1.87 -6.85 2.10
CA ALA A 70 2.04 -7.18 0.68
C ALA A 70 0.71 -7.15 -0.08
N LYS A 71 -0.41 -7.49 0.57
CA LYS A 71 -1.76 -7.42 -0.02
C LYS A 71 -2.18 -5.99 -0.34
N VAL A 72 -1.91 -5.04 0.57
CA VAL A 72 -2.21 -3.62 0.35
C VAL A 72 -1.37 -3.07 -0.78
N GLN A 73 -0.06 -3.37 -0.78
CA GLN A 73 0.82 -2.94 -1.86
C GLN A 73 0.41 -3.53 -3.20
N TRP A 74 0.08 -4.82 -3.24
CA TRP A 74 -0.43 -5.48 -4.44
C TRP A 74 -1.66 -4.75 -4.98
N ARG A 75 -2.62 -4.42 -4.11
CA ARG A 75 -3.86 -3.74 -4.52
C ARG A 75 -3.61 -2.36 -5.15
N VAL A 76 -2.61 -1.62 -4.66
CA VAL A 76 -2.19 -0.35 -5.28
C VAL A 76 -1.71 -0.56 -6.71
N PHE A 77 -0.81 -1.51 -6.95
CA PHE A 77 -0.32 -1.80 -8.30
C PHE A 77 -1.40 -2.37 -9.21
N GLU A 78 -2.28 -3.21 -8.66
CA GLU A 78 -3.42 -3.74 -9.39
C GLU A 78 -4.29 -2.60 -9.92
N LYS A 79 -4.78 -1.69 -9.06
CA LYS A 79 -5.57 -0.52 -9.50
C LYS A 79 -4.82 0.34 -10.51
N LEU A 80 -3.51 0.59 -10.32
CA LEU A 80 -2.72 1.36 -11.28
C LEU A 80 -2.72 0.72 -12.66
N PHE A 81 -2.45 -0.59 -12.76
CA PHE A 81 -2.31 -1.27 -14.04
C PHE A 81 -3.61 -1.77 -14.65
N THR A 82 -4.71 -1.82 -13.91
CA THR A 82 -6.05 -2.16 -14.43
C THR A 82 -6.89 -0.92 -14.65
N ASP A 83 -7.16 -0.16 -13.58
CA ASP A 83 -8.19 0.88 -13.57
C ASP A 83 -7.65 2.20 -14.16
N PHE A 84 -6.36 2.48 -13.95
CA PHE A 84 -5.72 3.73 -14.38
C PHE A 84 -4.64 3.55 -15.45
N ARG A 85 -4.68 2.43 -16.19
CA ARG A 85 -3.66 2.11 -17.20
C ARG A 85 -3.48 3.25 -18.21
N ASP A 86 -4.60 3.77 -18.70
CA ASP A 86 -4.61 4.79 -19.76
C ASP A 86 -4.15 6.17 -19.26
N CYS A 87 -3.98 6.35 -17.95
CA CYS A 87 -3.42 7.57 -17.37
C CYS A 87 -1.89 7.62 -17.42
N PHE A 88 -1.22 6.49 -17.66
CA PHE A 88 0.22 6.45 -17.77
C PHE A 88 0.71 7.05 -19.09
N ASN A 89 1.78 7.85 -19.02
CA ASN A 89 2.65 8.01 -20.18
C ASN A 89 3.62 6.81 -20.28
N HIS A 90 4.26 6.67 -21.45
CA HIS A 90 5.11 5.52 -21.74
C HIS A 90 6.24 5.34 -20.71
N VAL A 91 6.90 6.42 -20.28
CA VAL A 91 8.02 6.34 -19.32
C VAL A 91 7.51 5.90 -17.94
N ASP A 92 6.48 6.57 -17.44
CA ASP A 92 5.90 6.30 -16.13
C ASP A 92 5.37 4.86 -16.00
N TYR A 93 4.81 4.31 -17.09
CA TYR A 93 4.32 2.94 -17.12
C TYR A 93 5.46 1.93 -16.85
N TYR A 94 6.57 2.04 -17.58
CA TYR A 94 7.70 1.10 -17.43
C TYR A 94 8.43 1.28 -16.10
N ASP A 95 8.53 2.51 -15.59
CA ASP A 95 9.10 2.78 -14.26
C ASP A 95 8.26 2.13 -13.16
N MET A 96 6.92 2.27 -13.23
CA MET A 96 6.04 1.61 -12.27
C MET A 96 6.08 0.09 -12.42
N LEU A 97 6.18 -0.42 -13.65
CA LEU A 97 6.27 -1.85 -13.89
C LEU A 97 7.57 -2.44 -13.33
N ALA A 98 8.68 -1.72 -13.45
CA ALA A 98 9.94 -2.10 -12.82
C ALA A 98 9.82 -2.12 -11.28
N CYS A 99 9.16 -1.11 -10.70
CA CYS A 99 8.88 -1.08 -9.26
C CYS A 99 8.05 -2.29 -8.82
N ALA A 100 7.00 -2.64 -9.56
CA ALA A 100 6.17 -3.81 -9.30
C ALA A 100 6.99 -5.11 -9.37
N LYS A 101 7.82 -5.28 -10.41
CA LYS A 101 8.69 -6.46 -10.58
C LYS A 101 9.75 -6.61 -9.50
N ALA A 102 10.23 -5.51 -8.93
CA ALA A 102 11.19 -5.55 -7.84
C ALA A 102 10.55 -6.03 -6.52
N ARG A 103 9.24 -5.81 -6.35
CA ARG A 103 8.48 -6.15 -5.14
C ARG A 103 7.78 -7.50 -5.24
N PHE A 104 7.27 -7.83 -6.41
CA PHE A 104 6.46 -9.00 -6.66
C PHE A 104 7.06 -9.83 -7.79
N GLN A 105 7.27 -11.11 -7.53
CA GLN A 105 7.67 -12.10 -8.53
C GLN A 105 6.89 -13.39 -8.24
N PRO A 106 6.04 -13.86 -9.17
CA PRO A 106 5.72 -13.27 -10.49
C PRO A 106 4.74 -12.08 -10.40
N ILE A 107 4.70 -11.25 -11.45
CA ILE A 107 3.63 -10.26 -11.66
C ILE A 107 2.55 -10.82 -12.62
N PRO A 108 1.28 -10.39 -12.51
CA PRO A 108 0.21 -10.81 -13.40
C PRO A 108 0.42 -10.34 -14.84
N SER A 109 0.08 -11.20 -15.81
CA SER A 109 0.04 -10.81 -17.23
C SER A 109 -0.97 -9.71 -17.50
N SER A 110 -2.04 -9.63 -16.70
CA SER A 110 -3.02 -8.55 -16.77
C SER A 110 -2.41 -7.17 -16.57
N TRP A 111 -1.24 -7.04 -15.91
CA TRP A 111 -0.56 -5.76 -15.74
C TRP A 111 0.26 -5.32 -16.95
N LEU A 112 0.53 -6.25 -17.89
CA LEU A 112 1.44 -6.05 -19.02
C LEU A 112 0.81 -5.41 -20.26
N GLY A 113 -0.52 -5.19 -20.26
CA GLY A 113 -1.17 -4.42 -21.33
C GLY A 113 -1.41 -5.14 -22.66
N TYR A 114 -1.46 -6.48 -22.68
CA TYR A 114 -1.81 -7.26 -23.87
C TYR A 114 -3.30 -7.15 -24.24
#